data_AF-F3C4S1-F1
#
_entry.id   AF-F3C4S1-F1
#
_cell.length_a   1.000
_cell.length_b   1.000
_cell.length_c   1.000
_cell.angle_alpha   90.00
_cell.angle_beta   90.00
_cell.angle_gamma   90.00
#
_symmetry.space_group_name_H-M   'P 1'
#
loop_
_entity.id
_entity.type
_entity.pdbx_description
1 polymer ?
#
loop_
_entity_poly.entity_id
_entity_poly.type
_entity_poly.pdbx_seq_one_letter_code
_entity_poly.pdbx_strand_id
1 'polypeptide(L)'
;MPHRLLASIALLFICCAAQAQTPSATPASPAISYVKDIQPILTEKCVACHACNDAPCQLNLGSGEGVSRGASKIPVYQGERSEAVAPTRLFYDARDTEAWRGKGFYSVLEAQGSQAALMARMLDLGRSAPLPANSKIPDEIALGINRENVCPLPGEFNAYAAAHAQQGMPLAVAGLTDAEYQTLQR
;
A
#
# COMPACT_ATOMS: atom_id res chain seq x y z
N MET A 1 -69.78 4.26 31.89
CA MET A 1 -68.72 3.35 31.40
C MET A 1 -68.33 3.51 29.91
N PRO A 2 -68.47 4.67 29.20
CA PRO A 2 -67.86 4.84 27.86
C PRO A 2 -66.66 5.80 27.82
N HIS A 3 -66.55 6.75 28.75
CA HIS A 3 -65.51 7.80 28.71
C HIS A 3 -64.11 7.31 29.14
N ARG A 4 -64.02 6.18 29.85
CA ARG A 4 -62.74 5.58 30.24
C ARG A 4 -62.07 4.80 29.11
N LEU A 5 -62.82 4.31 28.13
CA LEU A 5 -62.26 3.63 26.95
C LEU A 5 -61.71 4.63 25.92
N LEU A 6 -62.38 5.78 25.75
CA LEU A 6 -61.97 6.80 24.78
C LEU A 6 -60.67 7.52 25.17
N ALA A 7 -60.43 7.72 26.47
CA ALA A 7 -59.19 8.32 26.96
C ALA A 7 -57.95 7.44 26.72
N SER A 8 -58.11 6.11 26.75
CA SER A 8 -57.01 5.16 26.54
C SER A 8 -56.59 5.02 25.08
N ILE A 9 -57.50 5.25 24.13
CA ILE A 9 -57.21 5.18 22.69
C ILE A 9 -56.50 6.46 22.23
N ALA A 10 -56.86 7.63 22.78
CA ALA A 10 -56.19 8.89 22.47
C ALA A 10 -54.74 8.94 22.97
N LEU A 11 -54.45 8.30 24.12
CA LEU A 11 -53.08 8.24 24.66
C LEU A 11 -52.16 7.31 23.86
N LEU A 12 -52.70 6.27 23.21
CA LEU A 12 -51.91 5.32 22.41
C LEU A 12 -51.45 5.93 21.07
N PHE A 13 -52.22 6.87 20.49
CA PHE A 13 -51.88 7.52 19.23
C PHE A 13 -50.80 8.61 19.37
N ILE A 14 -50.68 9.23 20.54
CA ILE A 14 -49.70 10.32 20.77
C ILE A 14 -48.28 9.76 20.97
N CYS A 15 -48.13 8.54 21.50
CA CYS A 15 -46.80 7.91 21.64
C CYS A 15 -46.17 7.47 20.31
N CYS A 16 -46.94 7.34 19.22
CA CYS A 16 -46.42 6.87 17.93
C CYS A 16 -45.75 7.98 17.10
N ALA A 17 -45.99 9.25 17.42
CA ALA A 17 -45.45 10.38 16.65
C ALA A 17 -44.06 10.87 17.13
N ALA A 18 -43.54 10.34 18.24
CA ALA A 18 -42.29 10.80 18.85
C ALA A 18 -41.04 9.98 18.47
N GLN A 19 -41.16 8.96 17.61
CA GLN A 19 -40.04 8.12 17.15
C GLN A 19 -39.70 8.38 15.68
N ALA A 20 -39.30 9.59 15.33
CA ALA A 20 -38.70 9.85 14.04
C ALA A 20 -37.69 10.98 14.14
N GLN A 21 -36.48 10.66 14.62
CA GLN A 21 -35.24 11.41 14.40
C GLN A 21 -34.08 10.64 15.06
N THR A 22 -33.73 9.48 14.50
CA THR A 22 -32.37 9.00 14.65
C THR A 22 -31.50 9.86 13.72
N PRO A 23 -30.42 10.49 14.21
CA PRO A 23 -29.49 11.17 13.31
C PRO A 23 -28.97 10.12 12.35
N SER A 24 -29.19 10.34 11.05
CA SER A 24 -28.68 9.48 9.99
C SER A 24 -27.15 9.43 10.15
N ALA A 25 -26.65 8.32 10.69
CA ALA A 25 -25.23 8.04 10.69
C ALA A 25 -24.79 8.13 9.22
N THR A 26 -23.93 9.10 8.91
CA THR A 26 -23.25 9.16 7.62
C THR A 26 -22.66 7.77 7.39
N PRO A 27 -22.98 7.09 6.28
CA PRO A 27 -22.45 5.75 6.07
C PRO A 27 -20.93 5.86 6.08
N ALA A 28 -20.31 5.31 7.12
CA ALA A 28 -18.86 5.20 7.17
C ALA A 28 -18.43 4.46 5.89
N SER A 29 -17.48 5.03 5.15
CA SER A 29 -16.93 4.35 3.99
C SER A 29 -16.52 2.94 4.43
N PRO A 30 -16.95 1.88 3.72
CA PRO A 30 -16.68 0.53 4.16
C PRO A 30 -15.18 0.34 4.43
N ALA A 31 -14.89 -0.32 5.55
CA ALA A 31 -13.52 -0.61 5.97
C ALA A 31 -12.82 -1.43 4.88
N ILE A 32 -11.63 -1.01 4.47
CA ILE A 32 -10.81 -1.78 3.53
C ILE A 32 -10.34 -3.07 4.21
N SER A 33 -10.42 -4.15 3.47
CA SER A 33 -9.83 -5.44 3.82
C SER A 33 -8.55 -5.66 3.01
N TYR A 34 -7.42 -5.90 3.70
CA TYR A 34 -6.18 -6.22 3.01
C TYR A 34 -6.35 -7.41 2.04
N VAL A 35 -6.93 -8.51 2.52
CA VAL A 35 -7.04 -9.76 1.72
C VAL A 35 -8.01 -9.60 0.55
N LYS A 36 -9.11 -8.86 0.71
CA LYS A 36 -10.13 -8.73 -0.34
C LYS A 36 -9.86 -7.60 -1.32
N ASP A 37 -9.29 -6.49 -0.84
CA ASP A 37 -9.21 -5.24 -1.62
C ASP A 37 -7.76 -4.91 -2.03
N ILE A 38 -6.77 -5.12 -1.17
CA ILE A 38 -5.37 -4.71 -1.41
C ILE A 38 -4.56 -5.81 -2.08
N GLN A 39 -4.60 -7.02 -1.51
CA GLN A 39 -3.79 -8.15 -1.94
C GLN A 39 -4.01 -8.52 -3.42
N PRO A 40 -5.25 -8.52 -3.96
CA PRO A 40 -5.44 -8.81 -5.38
C PRO A 40 -4.72 -7.82 -6.30
N ILE A 41 -4.76 -6.52 -5.97
CA ILE A 41 -4.09 -5.46 -6.73
C ILE A 41 -2.57 -5.66 -6.69
N LEU A 42 -2.00 -5.86 -5.49
CA LEU A 42 -0.56 -6.10 -5.34
C LEU A 42 -0.13 -7.38 -6.08
N THR A 43 -0.96 -8.42 -6.03
CA THR A 43 -0.70 -9.70 -6.72
C THR A 43 -0.63 -9.50 -8.22
N GLU A 44 -1.60 -8.78 -8.80
CA GLU A 44 -1.65 -8.57 -10.24
C GLU A 44 -0.57 -7.57 -10.74
N LYS A 45 -0.34 -6.49 -9.99
CA LYS A 45 0.41 -5.33 -10.47
C LYS A 45 1.86 -5.27 -9.98
N CYS A 46 2.20 -5.99 -8.90
CA CYS A 46 3.48 -5.79 -8.20
C CYS A 46 4.27 -7.07 -7.94
N VAL A 47 3.59 -8.18 -7.63
CA VAL A 47 4.24 -9.42 -7.19
C VAL A 47 5.19 -10.01 -8.24
N ALA A 48 4.93 -9.81 -9.54
CA ALA A 48 5.84 -10.26 -10.60
C ALA A 48 7.30 -9.79 -10.40
N CYS A 49 7.50 -8.61 -9.81
CA CYS A 49 8.83 -8.08 -9.46
C CYS A 49 9.11 -8.13 -7.95
N HIS A 50 8.08 -8.15 -7.11
CA HIS A 50 8.17 -8.04 -5.65
C HIS A 50 7.72 -9.32 -4.90
N ALA A 51 8.00 -10.52 -5.41
CA ALA A 51 7.56 -11.79 -4.80
C ALA A 51 8.53 -12.41 -3.79
N CYS A 52 9.84 -12.16 -3.94
CA CYS A 52 10.88 -12.99 -3.34
C CYS A 52 11.89 -12.17 -2.53
N ASN A 53 12.87 -12.84 -1.93
CA ASN A 53 13.89 -12.18 -1.13
C ASN A 53 14.81 -11.29 -1.98
N ASP A 54 15.07 -11.68 -3.23
CA ASP A 54 15.87 -10.97 -4.22
C ASP A 54 15.09 -9.91 -5.02
N ALA A 55 13.83 -9.64 -4.65
CA ALA A 55 13.07 -8.52 -5.18
C ALA A 55 13.86 -7.20 -5.05
N PRO A 56 13.62 -6.20 -5.93
CA PRO A 56 14.22 -4.88 -5.80
C PRO A 56 14.05 -4.32 -4.39
N CYS A 57 15.17 -3.90 -3.79
CA CYS A 57 15.22 -3.40 -2.41
C CYS A 57 14.70 -4.39 -1.36
N GLN A 58 14.72 -5.70 -1.66
CA GLN A 58 14.10 -6.77 -0.86
C GLN A 58 12.62 -6.51 -0.52
N LEU A 59 11.94 -5.61 -1.23
CA LEU A 59 10.54 -5.30 -0.96
C LEU A 59 9.67 -6.45 -1.46
N ASN A 60 8.93 -7.07 -0.54
CA ASN A 60 8.04 -8.19 -0.85
C ASN A 60 6.58 -7.76 -0.68
N LEU A 61 5.80 -7.86 -1.75
CA LEU A 61 4.40 -7.42 -1.78
C LEU A 61 3.43 -8.61 -1.89
N GLY A 62 3.92 -9.85 -1.76
CA GLY A 62 3.10 -11.06 -1.84
C GLY A 62 2.31 -11.38 -0.57
N SER A 63 2.59 -10.70 0.54
CA SER A 63 1.93 -10.94 1.83
C SER A 63 1.89 -9.69 2.69
N GLY A 64 0.94 -9.59 3.61
CA GLY A 64 0.81 -8.44 4.51
C GLY A 64 2.05 -8.25 5.40
N GLU A 65 2.69 -9.33 5.83
CA GLU A 65 3.97 -9.27 6.54
C GLU A 65 5.08 -8.72 5.65
N GLY A 66 5.14 -9.13 4.38
CA GLY A 66 6.08 -8.59 3.40
C GLY A 66 5.96 -7.08 3.24
N VAL A 67 4.72 -6.60 3.08
CA VAL A 67 4.47 -5.15 2.96
C VAL A 67 4.87 -4.41 4.25
N SER A 68 4.53 -4.97 5.41
CA SER A 68 4.83 -4.38 6.73
C SER A 68 6.33 -4.39 7.05
N ARG A 69 7.05 -5.43 6.63
CA ARG A 69 8.52 -5.49 6.70
C ARG A 69 9.13 -4.32 5.96
N GLY A 70 8.62 -4.00 4.78
CA GLY A 70 9.08 -2.88 3.95
C GLY A 70 10.32 -3.22 3.12
N ALA A 71 11.13 -2.20 2.83
CA ALA A 71 12.27 -2.29 1.94
C ALA A 71 13.61 -2.23 2.70
N SER A 72 14.70 -2.65 2.05
CA SER A 72 16.05 -2.62 2.59
C SER A 72 17.04 -2.16 1.52
N LYS A 73 18.05 -1.42 1.95
CA LYS A 73 19.21 -1.05 1.10
C LYS A 73 20.24 -2.17 1.01
N ILE A 74 20.13 -3.21 1.82
CA ILE A 74 21.14 -4.28 1.89
C ILE A 74 21.00 -5.17 0.64
N PRO A 75 22.04 -5.31 -0.21
CA PRO A 75 21.96 -6.22 -1.34
C PRO A 75 21.94 -7.69 -0.90
N VAL A 76 21.04 -8.47 -1.48
CA VAL A 76 20.97 -9.94 -1.27
C VAL A 76 22.21 -10.61 -1.85
N TYR A 77 22.46 -10.37 -3.14
CA TYR A 77 23.63 -10.83 -3.85
C TYR A 77 24.73 -9.77 -3.77
N GLN A 78 25.77 -10.05 -2.98
CA GLN A 78 27.00 -9.26 -2.90
C GLN A 78 28.17 -10.19 -3.17
N GLY A 79 28.72 -10.17 -4.39
CA GLY A 79 29.76 -11.11 -4.82
C GLY A 79 31.07 -10.99 -4.05
N GLU A 80 31.33 -9.84 -3.44
CA GLU A 80 32.54 -9.56 -2.65
C GLU A 80 32.45 -10.06 -1.20
N ARG A 81 31.28 -10.54 -0.78
CA ARG A 81 31.02 -10.95 0.60
C ARG A 81 31.82 -12.21 0.95
N SER A 82 32.74 -12.10 1.91
CA SER A 82 33.54 -13.22 2.41
C SER A 82 32.88 -14.00 3.56
N GLU A 83 31.92 -13.38 4.24
CA GLU A 83 31.26 -13.93 5.43
C GLU A 83 29.75 -14.02 5.25
N ALA A 84 29.12 -15.05 5.84
CA ALA A 84 27.67 -15.16 5.78
C ALA A 84 26.99 -14.01 6.54
N VAL A 85 25.91 -13.47 5.98
CA VAL A 85 25.02 -12.51 6.66
C VAL A 85 23.79 -13.23 7.20
N ALA A 86 23.18 -12.67 8.24
CA ALA A 86 21.95 -13.20 8.79
C ALA A 86 20.83 -13.20 7.73
N PRO A 87 20.05 -14.29 7.61
CA PRO A 87 18.96 -14.36 6.65
C PRO A 87 17.80 -13.43 7.05
N THR A 88 16.99 -13.09 6.05
CA THR A 88 15.86 -12.15 6.13
C THR A 88 14.57 -12.76 5.58
N ARG A 89 14.38 -14.08 5.71
CA ARG A 89 13.19 -14.81 5.23
C ARG A 89 11.97 -14.37 6.03
N LEU A 90 10.91 -13.98 5.31
CA LEU A 90 9.60 -13.71 5.89
C LEU A 90 9.09 -14.92 6.69
N PHE A 91 8.37 -14.67 7.79
CA PHE A 91 7.80 -15.67 8.71
C PHE A 91 8.79 -16.46 9.57
N TYR A 92 10.10 -16.34 9.35
CA TYR A 92 11.11 -17.10 10.09
C TYR A 92 12.08 -16.21 10.87
N ASP A 93 12.65 -15.21 10.20
CA ASP A 93 13.84 -14.53 10.73
C ASP A 93 13.50 -13.30 11.59
N ALA A 94 12.26 -12.83 11.57
CA ALA A 94 11.70 -11.84 12.50
C ALA A 94 10.20 -12.09 12.73
N ARG A 95 9.63 -11.55 13.81
CA ARG A 95 8.23 -11.79 14.21
C ARG A 95 7.31 -10.57 14.09
N ASP A 96 7.87 -9.38 13.96
CA ASP A 96 7.14 -8.12 13.92
C ASP A 96 7.94 -7.05 13.16
N THR A 97 7.30 -5.90 12.94
CA THR A 97 7.88 -4.78 12.20
C THR A 97 9.11 -4.19 12.90
N GLU A 98 9.13 -4.11 14.23
CA GLU A 98 10.26 -3.56 14.99
C GLU A 98 11.51 -4.45 14.82
N ALA A 99 11.35 -5.76 14.91
CA ALA A 99 12.43 -6.71 14.65
C ALA A 99 12.95 -6.60 13.21
N TRP A 100 12.09 -6.29 12.23
CA TRP A 100 12.52 -5.98 10.87
C TRP A 100 13.29 -4.64 10.78
N ARG A 101 12.89 -3.60 11.51
CA ARG A 101 13.65 -2.34 11.61
C ARG A 101 15.05 -2.58 12.15
N GLY A 102 15.18 -3.42 13.20
CA GLY A 102 16.47 -3.84 13.75
C GLY A 102 17.38 -4.58 12.77
N LYS A 103 16.81 -5.18 11.71
CA LYS A 103 17.55 -5.83 10.60
C LYS A 103 17.85 -4.89 9.42
N GLY A 104 17.59 -3.59 9.56
CA GLY A 104 17.88 -2.59 8.53
C GLY A 104 16.81 -2.46 7.44
N PHE A 105 15.60 -3.00 7.65
CA PHE A 105 14.46 -2.66 6.80
C PHE A 105 13.81 -1.36 7.25
N TYR A 106 13.24 -0.59 6.32
CA TYR A 106 12.51 0.63 6.60
C TYR A 106 11.07 0.55 6.07
N SER A 107 10.17 1.30 6.71
CA SER A 107 8.75 1.29 6.34
C SER A 107 8.54 1.95 4.98
N VAL A 108 7.71 1.30 4.17
CA VAL A 108 7.17 1.87 2.92
C VAL A 108 5.74 2.41 3.10
N LEU A 109 5.13 2.15 4.26
CA LEU A 109 3.72 2.47 4.57
C LEU A 109 3.58 3.68 5.49
N GLU A 110 4.63 4.03 6.25
CA GLU A 110 4.57 5.13 7.21
C GLU A 110 4.84 6.46 6.52
N ALA A 111 3.99 7.44 6.80
CA ALA A 111 4.25 8.84 6.50
C ALA A 111 5.36 9.38 7.41
N GLN A 112 6.16 10.32 6.90
CA GLN A 112 7.21 10.99 7.68
C GLN A 112 6.98 12.50 7.67
N GLY A 113 6.56 13.05 8.82
CA GLY A 113 6.19 14.46 8.94
C GLY A 113 5.05 14.81 7.98
N SER A 114 5.27 15.78 7.09
CA SER A 114 4.33 16.17 6.04
C SER A 114 4.35 15.27 4.81
N GLN A 115 5.26 14.28 4.74
CA GLN A 115 5.45 13.46 3.55
C GLN A 115 4.60 12.20 3.63
N ALA A 116 3.85 11.92 2.57
CA ALA A 116 3.12 10.67 2.41
C ALA A 116 4.05 9.44 2.45
N ALA A 117 3.46 8.27 2.65
CA ALA A 117 4.15 6.98 2.63
C ALA A 117 4.96 6.79 1.35
N LEU A 118 6.13 6.13 1.45
CA LEU A 118 7.00 5.93 0.29
C LEU A 118 6.30 5.13 -0.83
N MET A 119 5.49 4.14 -0.48
CA MET A 119 4.69 3.38 -1.46
C MET A 119 3.75 4.31 -2.22
N ALA A 120 2.95 5.13 -1.53
CA ALA A 120 2.04 6.08 -2.15
C ALA A 120 2.77 7.02 -3.11
N ARG A 121 3.93 7.55 -2.70
CA ARG A 121 4.74 8.46 -3.53
C ARG A 121 5.31 7.77 -4.77
N MET A 122 5.72 6.49 -4.67
CA MET A 122 6.16 5.71 -5.84
C MET A 122 5.01 5.45 -6.82
N LEU A 123 3.79 5.22 -6.32
CA LEU A 123 2.59 5.08 -7.16
C LEU A 123 2.23 6.41 -7.84
N ASP A 124 2.31 7.53 -7.11
CA ASP A 124 2.07 8.87 -7.64
C ASP A 124 3.05 9.20 -8.76
N LEU A 125 4.34 8.89 -8.58
CA LEU A 125 5.36 9.09 -9.60
C LEU A 125 5.02 8.30 -10.87
N GLY A 126 4.65 7.01 -10.73
CA GLY A 126 4.30 6.15 -11.85
C GLY A 126 3.08 6.64 -12.61
N ARG A 127 2.11 7.23 -11.91
CA ARG A 127 0.91 7.83 -12.52
C ARG A 127 1.17 9.21 -13.13
N SER A 128 2.12 9.98 -12.61
CA SER A 128 2.40 11.35 -13.06
C SER A 128 3.14 11.42 -14.39
N ALA A 129 3.90 10.38 -14.74
CA ALA A 129 4.70 10.32 -15.96
C ALA A 129 4.63 8.92 -16.61
N PRO A 130 3.44 8.46 -17.03
CA PRO A 130 3.29 7.12 -17.59
C PRO A 130 3.99 7.01 -18.94
N LEU A 131 4.50 5.83 -19.25
CA LEU A 131 5.01 5.53 -20.58
C LEU A 131 3.83 5.48 -21.59
N PRO A 132 4.04 5.93 -22.84
CA PRO A 132 3.00 5.82 -23.86
C PRO A 132 2.57 4.36 -24.05
N ALA A 133 1.26 4.12 -24.12
CA ALA A 133 0.73 2.77 -24.29
C ALA A 133 1.23 2.12 -25.59
N ASN A 134 1.54 0.83 -25.53
CA ASN A 134 2.03 0.03 -26.67
C ASN A 134 3.28 0.61 -27.36
N SER A 135 4.09 1.38 -26.63
CA SER A 135 5.36 1.90 -27.12
C SER A 135 6.55 1.12 -26.56
N LYS A 136 7.68 1.20 -27.27
CA LYS A 136 8.96 0.69 -26.75
C LYS A 136 9.34 1.49 -25.51
N ILE A 137 9.83 0.81 -24.49
CA ILE A 137 10.40 1.44 -23.29
C ILE A 137 11.65 2.23 -23.72
N PRO A 138 11.81 3.50 -23.28
CA PRO A 138 12.99 4.30 -23.57
C PRO A 138 14.28 3.63 -23.07
N ASP A 139 15.39 3.79 -23.80
CA ASP A 139 16.65 3.12 -23.50
C ASP A 139 17.28 3.64 -22.18
N GLU A 140 16.87 4.81 -21.70
CA GLU A 140 17.27 5.39 -20.42
C GLU A 140 16.68 4.66 -19.21
N ILE A 141 15.61 3.87 -19.40
CA ILE A 141 15.02 3.04 -18.36
C ILE A 141 15.66 1.64 -18.44
N ALA A 142 16.75 1.45 -17.69
CA ALA A 142 17.40 0.16 -17.58
C ALA A 142 16.46 -0.88 -16.92
N LEU A 143 16.33 -2.05 -17.56
CA LEU A 143 15.59 -3.20 -17.07
C LEU A 143 16.48 -4.46 -17.06
N GLY A 144 15.99 -5.53 -16.42
CA GLY A 144 16.68 -6.83 -16.40
C GLY A 144 17.95 -6.84 -15.54
N ILE A 145 18.92 -7.65 -15.94
CA ILE A 145 20.15 -7.93 -15.16
C ILE A 145 21.06 -6.72 -14.94
N ASN A 146 20.99 -5.73 -15.83
CA ASN A 146 21.82 -4.53 -15.77
C ASN A 146 21.18 -3.41 -14.94
N ARG A 147 19.95 -3.63 -14.46
CA ARG A 147 19.25 -2.61 -13.67
C ARG A 147 19.85 -2.56 -12.27
N GLU A 148 20.43 -1.42 -11.94
CA GLU A 148 20.80 -1.11 -10.56
C GLU A 148 19.56 -0.73 -9.74
N ASN A 149 19.37 -1.41 -8.61
CA ASN A 149 18.25 -1.12 -7.72
C ASN A 149 18.57 0.10 -6.84
N VAL A 150 17.97 1.25 -7.16
CA VAL A 150 18.02 2.43 -6.29
C VAL A 150 16.91 2.33 -5.24
N CYS A 151 17.30 2.28 -3.97
CA CYS A 151 16.41 2.03 -2.84
C CYS A 151 16.29 3.29 -1.96
N PRO A 152 15.51 4.30 -2.35
CA PRO A 152 15.43 5.55 -1.61
C PRO A 152 14.78 5.33 -0.26
N LEU A 153 15.33 5.98 0.77
CA LEU A 153 14.62 6.22 2.02
C LEU A 153 13.50 7.26 1.81
N PRO A 154 12.49 7.35 2.69
CA PRO A 154 11.43 8.35 2.54
C PRO A 154 11.92 9.80 2.43
N GLY A 155 13.00 10.15 3.14
CA GLY A 155 13.66 11.46 3.03
C GLY A 155 14.44 11.69 1.73
N GLU A 156 14.82 10.63 1.02
CA GLU A 156 15.61 10.69 -0.22
C GLU A 156 14.74 10.69 -1.49
N PHE A 157 13.45 10.38 -1.35
CA PHE A 157 12.54 10.20 -2.49
C PHE A 157 12.50 11.39 -3.45
N ASN A 158 12.58 12.64 -2.97
CA ASN A 158 12.51 13.81 -3.86
C ASN A 158 13.69 13.85 -4.83
N ALA A 159 14.89 13.51 -4.35
CA ALA A 159 16.07 13.42 -5.21
C ALA A 159 15.94 12.26 -6.20
N TYR A 160 15.41 11.12 -5.74
CA TYR A 160 15.10 9.97 -6.60
C TYR A 160 14.11 10.35 -7.72
N ALA A 161 12.97 10.95 -7.37
CA ALA A 161 11.94 11.32 -8.35
C ALA A 161 12.44 12.35 -9.37
N ALA A 162 13.31 13.28 -8.95
CA ALA A 162 13.94 14.24 -9.86
C ALA A 162 14.91 13.57 -10.86
N ALA A 163 15.69 12.58 -10.41
CA ALA A 163 16.63 11.85 -11.25
C ALA A 163 15.96 10.76 -12.12
N HIS A 164 14.80 10.25 -11.69
CA HIS A 164 14.13 9.09 -12.28
C HIS A 164 12.65 9.35 -12.52
N ALA A 165 12.31 10.47 -13.18
CA ALA A 165 10.93 10.96 -13.33
C ALA A 165 9.94 9.94 -13.93
N GLN A 166 10.40 9.04 -14.80
CA GLN A 166 9.58 7.99 -15.43
C GLN A 166 9.75 6.60 -14.80
N GLN A 167 10.39 6.49 -13.63
CA GLN A 167 10.66 5.22 -12.96
C GLN A 167 9.82 4.97 -11.69
N GLY A 168 8.65 5.60 -11.61
CA GLY A 168 7.66 5.25 -10.59
C GLY A 168 7.07 3.84 -10.80
N MET A 169 6.24 3.41 -9.85
CA MET A 169 5.70 2.04 -9.83
C MET A 169 4.20 2.03 -10.20
N PRO A 170 3.69 0.97 -10.85
CA PRO A 170 4.44 -0.15 -11.45
C PRO A 170 5.29 0.28 -12.65
N LEU A 171 6.58 -0.08 -12.66
CA LEU A 171 7.52 0.31 -13.69
C LEU A 171 7.41 -0.59 -14.92
N ALA A 172 7.40 -0.01 -16.12
CA ALA A 172 7.51 -0.74 -17.39
C ALA A 172 6.43 -1.80 -17.65
N VAL A 173 5.27 -1.66 -16.99
CA VAL A 173 4.11 -2.55 -17.15
C VAL A 173 2.83 -1.73 -17.24
N ALA A 174 1.68 -2.40 -17.42
CA ALA A 174 0.39 -1.74 -17.30
C ALA A 174 0.24 -1.15 -15.89
N GLY A 175 -0.02 0.15 -15.82
CA GLY A 175 -0.22 0.86 -14.55
C GLY A 175 -1.51 0.44 -13.83
N LEU A 176 -1.79 1.14 -12.74
CA LEU A 176 -3.03 0.98 -11.98
C LEU A 176 -4.19 1.68 -12.70
N THR A 177 -5.35 1.04 -12.70
CA THR A 177 -6.61 1.75 -12.96
C THR A 177 -6.86 2.78 -11.85
N ASP A 178 -7.73 3.76 -12.14
CA ASP A 178 -8.09 4.78 -11.16
C ASP A 178 -8.65 4.16 -9.86
N ALA A 179 -9.48 3.12 -9.97
CA ALA A 179 -10.06 2.42 -8.83
C ALA A 179 -9.01 1.65 -8.01
N GLU A 180 -8.07 0.98 -8.67
CA GLU A 180 -6.97 0.28 -8.00
C GLU A 180 -6.06 1.26 -7.27
N TYR A 181 -5.69 2.36 -7.92
CA TYR A 181 -4.88 3.41 -7.31
C TYR A 181 -5.59 4.00 -6.07
N GLN A 182 -6.88 4.34 -6.18
CA GLN A 182 -7.61 4.88 -5.03
C GLN A 182 -7.72 3.87 -3.89
N THR A 183 -7.86 2.58 -4.20
CA THR A 183 -7.87 1.51 -3.20
C THR A 183 -6.53 1.42 -2.45
N LEU A 184 -5.40 1.56 -3.15
CA LEU A 184 -4.06 1.53 -2.55
C LEU A 184 -3.67 2.81 -1.79
N GLN A 185 -4.41 3.91 -1.93
CA GLN A 185 -4.17 5.19 -1.25
C GLN A 185 -4.95 5.34 0.08
N ARG A 186 -5.76 4.33 0.43
CA ARG A 186 -6.64 4.36 1.61
C ARG A 186 -6.02 3.79 2.88
#